data_AF-A0A372IR73-F1
#
_entry.id   AF-A0A372IR73-F1
#
_cell.length_a   1.000
_cell.length_b   1.000
_cell.length_c   1.000
_cell.angle_alpha   90.00
_cell.angle_beta   90.00
_cell.angle_gamma   90.00
#
_symmetry.space_group_name_H-M   'P 1'
#
loop_
_entity.id
_entity.type
_entity.pdbx_description
1 polymer ?
#
loop_
_entity_poly.entity_id
_entity_poly.type
_entity_poly.pdbx_seq_one_letter_code
_entity_poly.pdbx_strand_id
1 'polypeptide(L)'
;MLQETERRVQRLEYLPFGGNGANLSVSILAEPGEVQEQSAAERASELERQIATLREQTARLTRQTEEARREGIEQGRTEELHRQTELLERCATGLTQAAESFRADRDQYLGAVEHEVVRLALAVAARVLHREAQMDPLMLSGAVRVALGQLAETAEVRLRVPAAELDLWAEMLRLIPNLALRPELISDERLQSGEAVLEAQTGSVDLGVRAQMEEIERGFFDLLESREEMRGAASEQASGSRGQAG
;
A
#
# COMPACT_ATOMS: atom_id res chain seq x y z
N MET A 1 34.86 -8.50 -22.12
CA MET A 1 34.77 -9.97 -21.92
C MET A 1 33.42 -10.29 -21.30
N LEU A 2 32.40 -10.57 -22.10
CA LEU A 2 31.23 -11.35 -21.68
C LEU A 2 30.73 -12.04 -22.96
N GLN A 3 30.79 -13.37 -22.97
CA GLN A 3 30.51 -14.22 -24.11
C GLN A 3 29.00 -14.37 -24.30
N GLU A 4 28.48 -14.03 -25.48
CA GLU A 4 27.14 -14.40 -25.92
C GLU A 4 27.08 -15.92 -26.14
N THR A 5 26.33 -16.62 -25.30
CA THR A 5 25.93 -18.00 -25.54
C THR A 5 24.74 -18.03 -26.51
N GLU A 6 25.01 -18.13 -27.80
CA GLU A 6 24.00 -18.51 -28.80
C GLU A 6 23.55 -19.96 -28.56
N ARG A 7 22.38 -20.14 -27.93
CA ARG A 7 21.68 -21.43 -27.91
C ARG A 7 21.11 -21.70 -29.30
N ARG A 8 21.86 -22.44 -30.12
CA ARG A 8 21.36 -23.06 -31.36
C ARG A 8 20.18 -23.99 -31.03
N VAL A 9 18.98 -23.59 -31.41
CA VAL A 9 17.80 -24.47 -31.43
C VAL A 9 17.96 -25.43 -32.62
N GLN A 10 18.32 -26.69 -32.35
CA GLN A 10 18.31 -27.73 -33.38
C GLN A 10 16.87 -28.22 -33.57
N ARG A 11 16.42 -28.23 -34.83
CA ARG A 11 15.15 -28.82 -35.23
C ARG A 11 15.22 -30.33 -34.95
N LEU A 12 14.35 -30.83 -34.07
CA LEU A 12 14.19 -32.27 -33.86
C LEU A 12 13.57 -32.86 -35.13
N GLU A 13 14.37 -33.57 -35.93
CA GLU A 13 13.85 -34.37 -37.03
C GLU A 13 13.18 -35.63 -36.47
N TYR A 14 11.86 -35.68 -36.61
CA TYR A 14 11.06 -36.84 -36.23
C TYR A 14 11.22 -37.92 -37.30
N LEU A 15 12.04 -38.94 -37.03
CA LEU A 15 12.09 -40.13 -37.87
C LEU A 15 10.82 -40.96 -37.61
N PRO A 16 9.95 -41.18 -38.62
CA PRO A 16 8.80 -42.03 -38.45
C PRO A 16 9.27 -43.45 -38.12
N PHE A 17 8.86 -43.94 -36.95
CA PHE A 17 9.07 -45.31 -36.55
C PHE A 17 8.10 -46.19 -37.35
N GLY A 18 8.57 -46.70 -38.49
CA GLY A 18 7.78 -47.55 -39.37
C GLY A 18 8.05 -47.22 -40.84
N GLY A 19 9.05 -47.88 -41.42
CA GLY A 19 9.35 -47.71 -42.83
C GLY A 19 10.75 -48.14 -43.22
N ASN A 20 11.27 -49.24 -42.68
CA ASN A 20 12.39 -49.90 -43.34
C ASN A 20 11.81 -50.72 -44.51
N GLY A 21 11.58 -50.03 -45.63
CA GLY A 21 11.57 -50.64 -46.96
C GLY A 21 12.97 -51.14 -47.26
N ALA A 22 13.41 -52.14 -46.50
CA ALA A 22 14.57 -52.94 -46.84
C ALA A 22 14.14 -53.76 -48.06
N ASN A 23 14.70 -53.33 -49.19
CA ASN A 23 14.70 -54.00 -50.47
C ASN A 23 15.18 -55.46 -50.28
N LEU A 24 14.24 -56.36 -49.99
CA LEU A 24 14.47 -57.80 -50.01
C LEU A 24 14.05 -58.28 -51.40
N SER A 25 14.99 -58.22 -52.33
CA SER A 25 14.95 -59.02 -53.54
C SER A 25 14.95 -60.49 -53.14
N VAL A 26 13.76 -61.08 -52.98
CA VAL A 26 13.60 -62.53 -52.84
C VAL A 26 13.74 -63.11 -54.24
N SER A 27 14.95 -63.58 -54.56
CA SER A 27 15.16 -64.46 -55.71
C SER A 27 14.56 -65.82 -55.37
N ILE A 28 13.30 -66.05 -55.74
CA ILE A 28 12.68 -67.36 -55.72
C ILE A 28 13.17 -68.10 -56.98
N LEU A 29 14.31 -68.79 -56.87
CA LEU A 29 14.62 -69.92 -57.73
C LEU A 29 14.24 -71.17 -56.94
N ALA A 30 12.98 -71.57 -57.07
CA ALA A 30 12.50 -72.85 -56.57
C ALA A 30 12.84 -73.92 -57.61
N GLU A 31 13.86 -74.73 -57.33
CA GLU A 31 14.01 -76.02 -58.01
C GLU A 31 12.96 -77.00 -57.47
N PRO A 32 12.30 -77.81 -58.33
CA PRO A 32 11.27 -78.75 -57.90
C PRO A 32 11.93 -80.00 -57.30
N GLY A 33 12.35 -79.89 -56.04
CA GLY A 33 12.75 -81.02 -55.21
C GLY A 33 11.60 -81.46 -54.33
N GLU A 34 11.25 -82.75 -54.41
CA GLU A 34 10.17 -83.42 -53.69
C GLU A 34 10.02 -82.95 -52.24
N VAL A 35 8.84 -82.41 -51.94
CA VAL A 35 8.48 -81.93 -50.61
C VAL A 35 8.27 -83.14 -49.70
N GLN A 36 9.18 -83.33 -48.74
CA GLN A 36 8.86 -84.06 -47.51
C GLN A 36 7.78 -83.26 -46.75
N GLU A 37 6.51 -83.53 -47.05
CA GLU A 37 5.33 -82.90 -46.43
C GLU A 37 5.40 -82.91 -44.88
N GLN A 38 6.04 -83.93 -44.29
CA GLN A 38 6.23 -84.04 -42.85
C GLN A 38 7.19 -83.00 -42.25
N SER A 39 8.32 -82.67 -42.91
CA SER A 39 9.26 -81.67 -42.38
C SER A 39 8.83 -80.22 -42.68
N ALA A 40 7.99 -80.03 -43.70
CA ALA A 40 7.34 -78.76 -43.98
C ALA A 40 6.23 -78.47 -42.96
N ALA A 41 5.44 -79.48 -42.58
CA ALA A 41 4.38 -79.35 -41.57
C ALA A 41 4.93 -79.07 -40.16
N GLU A 42 6.04 -79.70 -39.75
CA GLU A 42 6.69 -79.42 -38.46
C GLU A 42 7.25 -78.00 -38.37
N ARG A 43 7.88 -77.50 -39.44
CA ARG A 43 8.36 -76.11 -39.52
C ARG A 43 7.21 -75.10 -39.53
N ALA A 44 6.09 -75.44 -40.17
CA ALA A 44 4.88 -74.60 -40.14
C ALA A 44 4.31 -74.51 -38.71
N SER A 45 4.25 -75.62 -37.97
CA SER A 45 3.79 -75.64 -36.58
C SER A 45 4.72 -74.87 -35.62
N GLU A 46 6.03 -74.95 -35.82
CA GLU A 46 7.02 -74.19 -35.04
C GLU A 46 6.92 -72.68 -35.33
N LEU A 47 6.77 -72.27 -36.59
CA LEU A 47 6.54 -70.89 -36.97
C LEU A 47 5.22 -70.35 -36.40
N GLU A 48 4.15 -71.15 -36.41
CA GLU A 48 2.87 -70.78 -35.80
C GLU A 48 3.00 -70.54 -34.29
N ARG A 49 3.77 -71.37 -33.58
CA ARG A 49 4.09 -71.15 -32.16
C ARG A 49 4.86 -69.86 -31.95
N GLN A 50 5.91 -69.61 -32.74
CA GLN A 50 6.70 -68.38 -32.64
C GLN A 50 5.87 -67.13 -32.92
N ILE A 51 5.01 -67.16 -33.94
CA ILE A 51 4.08 -66.07 -34.26
C ILE A 51 3.09 -65.87 -33.10
N ALA A 52 2.59 -66.93 -32.48
CA ALA A 52 1.70 -66.83 -31.33
C ALA A 52 2.40 -66.18 -30.12
N THR A 53 3.65 -66.57 -29.82
CA THR A 53 4.44 -65.98 -28.72
C THR A 53 4.75 -64.51 -28.97
N LEU A 54 5.15 -64.15 -30.20
CA LEU A 54 5.41 -62.76 -30.58
C LEU A 54 4.14 -61.91 -30.50
N ARG A 55 2.97 -62.45 -30.90
CA ARG A 55 1.69 -61.75 -30.79
C ARG A 55 1.34 -61.47 -29.33
N GLU A 56 1.55 -62.43 -28.44
CA GLU A 56 1.30 -62.26 -27.01
C GLU A 56 2.24 -61.22 -26.38
N GLN A 57 3.53 -61.27 -26.72
CA GLN A 57 4.51 -60.27 -26.28
C GLN A 57 4.16 -58.86 -26.79
N THR A 58 3.79 -58.74 -28.08
CA THR A 58 3.37 -57.47 -28.67
C THR A 58 2.11 -56.94 -27.97
N ALA A 59 1.11 -57.79 -27.74
CA ALA A 59 -0.10 -57.39 -27.03
C ALA A 59 0.19 -56.93 -25.59
N ARG A 60 1.12 -57.59 -24.89
CA ARG A 60 1.56 -57.19 -23.55
C ARG A 60 2.27 -55.84 -23.55
N LEU A 61 3.21 -55.65 -24.47
CA LEU A 61 3.92 -54.38 -24.64
C LEU A 61 2.95 -53.24 -24.98
N THR A 62 2.02 -53.46 -25.91
CA THR A 62 1.01 -52.46 -26.28
C THR A 62 0.15 -52.04 -25.08
N ARG A 63 -0.27 -53.01 -24.24
CA ARG A 63 -1.02 -52.71 -23.01
C ARG A 63 -0.21 -51.88 -22.03
N GLN A 64 1.04 -52.28 -21.77
CA GLN A 64 1.94 -51.53 -20.89
C GLN A 64 2.23 -50.12 -21.41
N THR A 65 2.43 -49.95 -22.71
CA THR A 65 2.64 -48.61 -23.29
C THR A 65 1.41 -47.74 -23.21
N GLU A 66 0.21 -48.31 -23.34
CA GLU A 66 -1.05 -47.57 -23.24
C GLU A 66 -1.36 -47.17 -21.79
N GLU A 67 -1.09 -48.05 -20.82
CA GLU A 67 -1.15 -47.71 -19.39
C GLU A 67 -0.15 -46.61 -19.03
N ALA A 68 1.12 -46.77 -19.39
CA ALA A 68 2.14 -45.75 -19.16
C ALA A 68 1.80 -44.40 -19.83
N ARG A 69 1.21 -44.43 -21.04
CA ARG A 69 0.73 -43.22 -21.73
C ARG A 69 -0.41 -42.55 -20.98
N ARG A 70 -1.36 -43.33 -20.45
CA ARG A 70 -2.48 -42.80 -19.65
C ARG A 70 -1.99 -42.18 -18.35
N GLU A 71 -1.13 -42.89 -17.63
CA GLU A 71 -0.50 -42.41 -16.39
C GLU A 71 0.30 -41.13 -16.65
N GLY A 72 1.09 -41.07 -17.73
CA GLY A 72 1.84 -39.87 -18.10
C GLY A 72 0.96 -38.67 -18.45
N ILE A 73 -0.19 -38.89 -19.10
CA ILE A 73 -1.16 -37.82 -19.38
C ILE A 73 -1.83 -37.33 -18.09
N GLU A 74 -2.17 -38.25 -17.19
CA GLU A 74 -2.81 -37.92 -15.92
C GLU A 74 -1.84 -37.18 -14.98
N GLN A 75 -0.62 -37.68 -14.84
CA GLN A 75 0.46 -37.01 -14.10
C GLN A 75 0.78 -35.63 -14.71
N GLY A 76 0.87 -35.52 -16.04
CA GLY A 76 1.10 -34.23 -16.69
C GLY A 76 -0.03 -33.23 -16.44
N ARG A 77 -1.29 -33.69 -16.39
CA ARG A 77 -2.44 -32.84 -16.06
C ARG A 77 -2.42 -32.39 -14.60
N THR A 78 -2.10 -33.29 -13.65
CA THR A 78 -2.04 -32.92 -12.24
C THR A 78 -0.89 -31.97 -11.96
N GLU A 79 0.31 -32.22 -12.51
CA GLU A 79 1.45 -31.31 -12.39
C GLU A 79 1.15 -29.92 -12.97
N GLU A 80 0.51 -29.84 -14.13
CA GLU A 80 0.15 -28.56 -14.73
C GLU A 80 -0.88 -27.80 -13.88
N LEU A 81 -1.89 -28.51 -13.37
CA LEU A 81 -2.89 -27.91 -12.48
C LEU A 81 -2.21 -27.37 -11.20
N HIS A 82 -1.29 -28.14 -10.62
CA HIS A 82 -0.52 -27.71 -9.46
C HIS A 82 0.35 -26.48 -9.76
N ARG A 83 1.10 -26.47 -10.86
CA ARG A 83 1.92 -25.31 -11.26
C ARG A 83 1.06 -24.08 -11.52
N GLN A 84 -0.09 -24.25 -12.18
CA GLN A 84 -1.01 -23.15 -12.46
C GLN A 84 -1.58 -22.58 -11.16
N THR A 85 -1.96 -23.45 -10.22
CA THR A 85 -2.50 -23.05 -8.91
C THR A 85 -1.44 -22.32 -8.11
N GLU A 86 -0.21 -22.82 -8.05
CA GLU A 86 0.92 -22.17 -7.38
C GLU A 86 1.22 -20.79 -7.99
N LEU A 87 1.20 -20.66 -9.32
CA LEU A 87 1.35 -19.38 -10.01
C LEU A 87 0.24 -18.39 -9.64
N LEU A 88 -1.01 -18.84 -9.62
CA LEU A 88 -2.15 -18.00 -9.24
C LEU A 88 -2.06 -17.57 -7.78
N GLU A 89 -1.71 -18.47 -6.87
CA GLU A 89 -1.50 -18.16 -5.46
C GLU A 89 -0.38 -17.13 -5.28
N ARG A 90 0.77 -17.33 -5.93
CA ARG A 90 1.90 -16.39 -5.87
C ARG A 90 1.53 -15.01 -6.42
N CYS A 91 0.78 -14.96 -7.53
CA CYS A 91 0.26 -13.71 -8.08
C CYS A 91 -0.73 -13.03 -7.12
N ALA A 92 -1.66 -13.79 -6.53
CA ALA A 92 -2.65 -13.27 -5.58
C ALA A 92 -1.98 -12.74 -4.31
N THR A 93 -1.00 -13.46 -3.76
CA THR A 93 -0.19 -12.99 -2.63
C THR A 93 0.58 -11.73 -3.00
N GLY A 94 1.25 -11.70 -4.15
CA GLY A 94 2.00 -10.54 -4.60
C GLY A 94 1.12 -9.29 -4.78
N LEU A 95 -0.06 -9.45 -5.36
CA LEU A 95 -1.03 -8.36 -5.53
C LEU A 95 -1.55 -7.86 -4.17
N THR A 96 -1.82 -8.78 -3.24
CA THR A 96 -2.27 -8.43 -1.88
C THR A 96 -1.21 -7.63 -1.14
N GLN A 97 0.05 -8.09 -1.18
CA GLN A 97 1.19 -7.38 -0.57
C GLN A 97 1.41 -6.00 -1.20
N ALA A 98 1.35 -5.90 -2.53
CA ALA A 98 1.47 -4.63 -3.23
C ALA A 98 0.34 -3.65 -2.84
N ALA A 99 -0.90 -4.14 -2.74
CA ALA A 99 -2.03 -3.32 -2.32
C ALA A 99 -1.92 -2.86 -0.86
N GLU A 100 -1.37 -3.69 0.03
CA GLU A 100 -1.13 -3.35 1.43
C GLU A 100 -0.01 -2.31 1.57
N SER A 101 1.12 -2.52 0.89
CA SER A 101 2.22 -1.54 0.83
C SER A 101 1.73 -0.20 0.29
N PHE A 102 0.96 -0.21 -0.81
CA PHE A 102 0.44 1.02 -1.39
C PHE A 102 -0.51 1.77 -0.44
N ARG A 103 -1.34 1.06 0.35
CA ARG A 103 -2.19 1.69 1.35
C ARG A 103 -1.35 2.35 2.44
N ALA A 104 -0.32 1.67 2.94
CA ALA A 104 0.58 2.22 3.94
C ALA A 104 1.31 3.47 3.42
N ASP A 105 1.88 3.40 2.21
CA ASP A 105 2.57 4.52 1.57
C ASP A 105 1.64 5.72 1.36
N ARG A 106 0.41 5.45 0.90
CA ARG A 106 -0.62 6.49 0.72
C ARG A 106 -0.95 7.16 2.05
N ASP A 107 -1.17 6.39 3.11
CA ASP A 107 -1.58 6.93 4.40
C ASP A 107 -0.46 7.76 5.03
N GLN A 108 0.80 7.33 4.90
CA GLN A 108 1.97 8.11 5.30
C GLN A 108 2.10 9.41 4.48
N TYR A 109 1.96 9.32 3.15
CA TYR A 109 2.02 10.48 2.28
C TYR A 109 0.94 11.51 2.61
N LEU A 110 -0.30 11.05 2.82
CA LEU A 110 -1.41 11.93 3.18
C LEU A 110 -1.19 12.58 4.55
N GLY A 111 -0.66 11.86 5.54
CA GLY A 111 -0.28 12.45 6.84
C GLY A 111 0.74 13.58 6.69
N ALA A 112 1.81 13.35 5.93
CA ALA A 112 2.82 14.37 5.67
C ALA A 112 2.25 15.60 4.93
N VAL A 113 1.38 15.38 3.94
CA VAL A 113 0.73 16.48 3.20
C VAL A 113 -0.26 17.24 4.09
N GLU A 114 -1.02 16.57 4.96
CA GLU A 114 -1.93 17.21 5.91
C GLU A 114 -1.16 18.23 6.79
N HIS A 115 0.01 17.85 7.30
CA HIS A 115 0.87 18.72 8.09
C HIS A 115 1.35 19.96 7.32
N GLU A 116 1.81 19.78 6.07
CA GLU A 116 2.27 20.89 5.23
C GLU A 116 1.14 21.84 4.83
N VAL A 117 -0.06 21.32 4.56
CA VAL A 117 -1.25 22.12 4.25
C VAL A 117 -1.67 22.97 5.46
N VAL A 118 -1.68 22.39 6.66
CA VAL A 118 -1.99 23.13 7.89
C VAL A 118 -0.97 24.24 8.14
N ARG A 119 0.33 23.95 8.00
CA ARG A 119 1.39 24.97 8.12
C ARG A 119 1.19 26.12 7.13
N LEU A 120 0.88 25.80 5.87
CA LEU A 120 0.61 26.82 4.86
C LEU A 120 -0.62 27.65 5.21
N ALA A 121 -1.71 27.02 5.64
CA ALA A 121 -2.93 27.71 6.04
C ALA A 121 -2.70 28.66 7.23
N LEU A 122 -1.98 28.20 8.26
CA LEU A 122 -1.61 29.01 9.42
C LEU A 122 -0.69 30.17 9.04
N ALA A 123 0.29 29.95 8.17
CA ALA A 123 1.17 31.02 7.69
C ALA A 123 0.40 32.10 6.90
N VAL A 124 -0.56 31.69 6.07
CA VAL A 124 -1.44 32.62 5.34
C VAL A 124 -2.34 33.38 6.31
N ALA A 125 -2.96 32.68 7.28
CA ALA A 125 -3.81 33.29 8.29
C ALA A 125 -3.03 34.31 9.13
N ALA A 126 -1.85 33.95 9.64
CA ALA A 126 -0.96 34.83 10.39
C ALA A 126 -0.60 36.09 9.58
N ARG A 127 -0.29 35.94 8.30
CA ARG A 127 0.00 37.09 7.42
C ARG A 127 -1.19 38.00 7.22
N VAL A 128 -2.39 37.45 7.05
CA VAL A 128 -3.63 38.23 6.93
C VAL A 128 -3.93 38.96 8.23
N LEU A 129 -3.93 38.25 9.37
CA LEU A 129 -4.23 38.86 10.67
C LEU A 129 -3.21 39.92 11.07
N HIS A 130 -1.92 39.71 10.77
CA HIS A 130 -0.91 40.74 11.00
C HIS A 130 -1.23 42.01 10.20
N ARG A 131 -1.64 41.88 8.94
CA ARG A 131 -2.03 43.03 8.12
C ARG A 131 -3.31 43.70 8.64
N GLU A 132 -4.31 42.91 9.04
CA GLU A 132 -5.56 43.46 9.59
C GLU A 132 -5.33 44.16 10.93
N ALA A 133 -4.47 43.64 11.80
CA ALA A 133 -4.12 44.29 13.06
C ALA A 133 -3.43 45.66 12.88
N GLN A 134 -2.73 45.86 11.78
CA GLN A 134 -2.17 47.18 11.42
C GLN A 134 -3.23 48.14 10.85
N MET A 135 -4.35 47.63 10.35
CA MET A 135 -5.44 48.42 9.77
C MET A 135 -6.57 48.72 10.76
N ASP A 136 -6.86 47.79 11.68
CA ASP A 136 -7.82 47.92 12.76
C ASP A 136 -7.15 47.71 14.14
N PRO A 137 -6.72 48.80 14.80
CA PRO A 137 -6.09 48.72 16.12
C PRO A 137 -7.02 48.18 17.24
N LEU A 138 -8.35 48.20 17.04
CA LEU A 138 -9.33 47.69 18.00
C LEU A 138 -9.80 46.27 17.71
N MET A 139 -9.15 45.57 16.78
CA MET A 139 -9.46 44.18 16.42
C MET A 139 -9.51 43.26 17.66
N LEU A 140 -8.65 43.51 18.66
CA LEU A 140 -8.59 42.73 19.90
C LEU A 140 -9.64 43.10 20.96
N SER A 141 -10.47 44.11 20.73
CA SER A 141 -11.49 44.58 21.70
C SER A 141 -12.45 43.46 22.15
N GLY A 142 -12.81 42.56 21.23
CA GLY A 142 -13.62 41.38 21.53
C GLY A 142 -12.91 40.41 22.48
N ALA A 143 -11.63 40.13 22.24
CA ALA A 143 -10.82 39.24 23.08
C ALA A 143 -10.64 39.83 24.49
N VAL A 144 -10.35 41.13 24.59
CA VAL A 144 -10.27 41.85 25.86
C VAL A 144 -11.58 41.78 26.64
N ARG A 145 -12.72 42.01 25.98
CA ARG A 145 -14.03 41.90 26.63
C ARG A 145 -14.30 40.50 27.18
N VAL A 146 -13.96 39.46 26.42
CA VAL A 146 -14.12 38.07 26.86
C VAL A 146 -13.20 37.76 28.05
N ALA A 147 -11.93 38.16 27.98
CA ALA A 147 -10.96 37.93 29.05
C ALA A 147 -11.37 38.64 30.36
N LEU A 148 -11.84 39.89 30.28
CA LEU A 148 -12.38 40.62 31.43
C LEU A 148 -13.63 39.97 32.02
N GLY A 149 -14.49 39.38 31.18
CA GLY A 149 -15.70 38.68 31.64
C GLY A 149 -15.43 37.33 32.34
N GLN A 150 -14.22 36.77 32.21
CA GLN A 150 -13.82 35.54 32.91
C GLN A 150 -13.23 35.82 34.31
N LEU A 151 -12.92 37.08 34.61
CA LEU A 151 -12.34 37.49 35.89
C LEU A 151 -13.42 37.83 36.92
N ALA A 152 -13.08 37.68 38.21
CA ALA A 152 -13.96 38.11 39.30
C ALA A 152 -14.13 39.64 39.28
N GLU A 153 -15.34 40.11 39.61
CA GLU A 153 -15.68 41.55 39.60
C GLU A 153 -14.84 42.41 40.56
N THR A 154 -14.15 41.79 41.52
CA THR A 154 -13.28 42.45 42.51
C THR A 154 -11.79 42.40 42.15
N ALA A 155 -11.42 41.80 41.02
CA ALA A 155 -10.01 41.66 40.64
C ALA A 155 -9.41 43.01 40.22
N GLU A 156 -8.21 43.34 40.72
CA GLU A 156 -7.43 44.43 40.13
C GLU A 156 -6.77 43.94 38.84
N VAL A 157 -7.02 44.65 37.75
CA VAL A 157 -6.58 44.25 36.41
C VAL A 157 -5.97 45.45 35.69
N ARG A 158 -4.86 45.20 34.99
CA ARG A 158 -4.19 46.16 34.10
C ARG A 158 -4.22 45.63 32.68
N LEU A 159 -4.49 46.51 31.74
CA LEU A 159 -4.40 46.21 30.31
C LEU A 159 -3.25 47.01 29.72
N ARG A 160 -2.22 46.32 29.26
CA ARG A 160 -1.08 46.91 28.55
C ARG A 160 -1.38 46.91 27.06
N VAL A 161 -1.26 48.08 26.43
CA VAL A 161 -1.52 48.30 25.01
C VAL A 161 -0.39 49.12 24.38
N PRO A 162 -0.25 49.10 23.04
CA PRO A 162 0.73 49.93 22.35
C PRO A 162 0.57 51.40 22.70
N ALA A 163 1.69 52.07 23.00
CA ALA A 163 1.70 53.49 23.36
C ALA A 163 1.02 54.39 22.31
N ALA A 164 1.15 54.04 21.02
CA ALA A 164 0.53 54.78 19.92
C ALA A 164 -1.01 54.68 19.87
N GLU A 165 -1.61 53.71 20.57
CA GLU A 165 -3.04 53.38 20.49
C GLU A 165 -3.77 53.65 21.82
N LEU A 166 -3.07 54.18 22.83
CA LEU A 166 -3.59 54.34 24.20
C LEU A 166 -4.94 55.07 24.25
N ASP A 167 -5.06 56.19 23.55
CA ASP A 167 -6.29 57.01 23.55
C ASP A 167 -7.48 56.27 22.91
N LEU A 168 -7.21 55.52 21.85
CA LEU A 168 -8.19 54.72 21.13
C LEU A 168 -8.74 53.59 22.01
N TRP A 169 -7.84 52.90 22.72
CA TRP A 169 -8.19 51.86 23.69
C TRP A 169 -8.98 52.43 24.89
N ALA A 170 -8.61 53.61 25.39
CA ALA A 170 -9.32 54.29 26.46
C ALA A 170 -10.76 54.66 26.04
N GLU A 171 -10.93 55.20 24.83
CA GLU A 171 -12.25 55.52 24.29
C GLU A 171 -13.10 54.25 24.09
N MET A 172 -12.51 53.19 23.53
CA MET A 172 -13.17 51.90 23.34
C MET A 172 -13.67 51.32 24.67
N LEU A 173 -12.83 51.26 25.71
CA LEU A 173 -13.22 50.79 27.05
C LEU A 173 -14.33 51.63 27.68
N ARG A 174 -14.38 52.94 27.39
CA ARG A 174 -15.46 53.82 27.85
C ARG A 174 -16.79 53.48 27.17
N LEU A 175 -16.74 53.13 25.89
CA LEU A 175 -17.90 52.86 25.04
C LEU A 175 -18.45 51.43 25.18
N ILE A 176 -17.70 50.47 25.72
CA ILE A 176 -18.23 49.12 25.98
C ILE A 176 -19.36 49.19 27.04
N PRO A 177 -20.61 48.83 26.69
CA PRO A 177 -21.70 48.74 27.65
C PRO A 177 -21.55 47.49 28.54
N ASN A 178 -22.03 47.57 29.78
CA ASN A 178 -22.09 46.45 30.73
C ASN A 178 -20.74 45.78 31.04
N LEU A 179 -19.64 46.53 30.99
CA LEU A 179 -18.34 46.03 31.41
C LEU A 179 -18.28 45.99 32.95
N ALA A 180 -18.40 44.79 33.52
CA ALA A 180 -18.40 44.56 34.97
C ALA A 180 -17.06 44.95 35.64
N LEU A 181 -15.96 44.82 34.89
CA LEU A 181 -14.61 45.06 35.36
C LEU A 181 -13.87 46.02 34.43
N ARG A 182 -13.49 47.20 34.94
CA ARG A 182 -12.74 48.20 34.17
C ARG A 182 -11.25 48.10 34.51
N PRO A 183 -10.39 47.65 33.58
CA PRO A 183 -8.96 47.56 33.84
C PRO A 183 -8.31 48.95 33.85
N GLU A 184 -7.23 49.09 34.59
CA GLU A 184 -6.30 50.21 34.47
C GLU A 184 -5.52 50.09 33.15
N LEU A 185 -5.58 51.11 32.31
CA LEU A 185 -4.91 51.10 31.00
C LEU A 185 -3.48 51.61 31.13
N ILE A 186 -2.51 50.84 30.63
CA ILE A 186 -1.08 51.15 30.68
C ILE A 186 -0.53 51.16 29.26
N SER A 187 0.17 52.24 28.89
CA SER A 187 0.92 52.28 27.64
C SER A 187 2.22 51.50 27.75
N ASP A 188 2.55 50.77 26.69
CA ASP A 188 3.81 50.05 26.56
C ASP A 188 4.42 50.34 25.17
N GLU A 189 5.66 50.84 25.14
CA GLU A 189 6.39 51.12 23.91
C GLU A 189 6.93 49.85 23.22
N ARG A 190 6.96 48.71 23.95
CA ARG A 190 7.42 47.43 23.41
C ARG A 190 6.35 46.70 22.62
N LEU A 191 5.08 47.04 22.85
CA LEU A 191 3.94 46.40 22.19
C LEU A 191 3.66 47.05 20.83
N GLN A 192 3.32 46.21 19.85
CA GLN A 192 2.94 46.61 18.50
C GLN A 192 1.43 46.48 18.28
N SER A 193 0.91 47.09 17.21
CA SER A 193 -0.49 46.93 16.82
C SER A 193 -0.87 45.45 16.66
N GLY A 194 -1.96 45.04 17.32
CA GLY A 194 -2.34 43.64 17.42
C GLY A 194 -1.73 42.89 18.60
N GLU A 195 -1.08 43.58 19.53
CA GLU A 195 -0.63 43.03 20.81
C GLU A 195 -1.35 43.72 21.97
N ALA A 196 -1.77 42.94 22.95
CA ALA A 196 -2.36 43.45 24.19
C ALA A 196 -2.13 42.43 25.29
N VAL A 197 -1.76 42.88 26.48
CA VAL A 197 -1.48 41.98 27.60
C VAL A 197 -2.36 42.36 28.78
N LEU A 198 -3.07 41.36 29.30
CA LEU A 198 -3.93 41.51 30.48
C LEU A 198 -3.20 40.98 31.70
N GLU A 199 -2.93 41.85 32.66
CA GLU A 199 -2.28 41.51 33.93
C GLU A 199 -3.30 41.56 35.06
N ALA A 200 -3.45 40.46 35.80
CA ALA A 200 -4.23 40.36 37.01
C ALA A 200 -3.35 39.87 38.17
N GLN A 201 -3.84 39.94 39.40
CA GLN A 201 -3.11 39.41 40.57
C GLN A 201 -2.78 37.91 40.46
N THR A 202 -3.61 37.16 39.72
CA THR A 202 -3.46 35.73 39.51
C THR A 202 -2.45 35.38 38.41
N GLY A 203 -2.06 36.33 37.56
CA GLY A 203 -1.14 36.11 36.44
C GLY A 203 -1.35 37.08 35.28
N SER A 204 -0.60 36.87 34.21
CA SER A 204 -0.67 37.66 32.97
C SER A 204 -1.11 36.77 31.81
N VAL A 205 -1.95 37.30 30.93
CA VAL A 205 -2.44 36.63 29.73
C VAL A 205 -2.13 37.50 28.51
N ASP A 206 -1.44 36.92 27.52
CA ASP A 206 -1.22 37.55 26.23
C ASP A 206 -2.45 37.37 25.35
N LEU A 207 -3.05 38.50 24.96
CA LEU A 207 -4.23 38.57 24.09
C LEU A 207 -3.85 38.89 22.65
N GLY A 208 -2.56 39.05 22.36
CA GLY A 208 -2.04 39.40 21.06
C GLY A 208 -2.38 38.35 19.99
N VAL A 209 -2.47 38.81 18.75
CA VAL A 209 -2.77 37.98 17.58
C VAL A 209 -1.79 36.81 17.47
N ARG A 210 -0.52 37.03 17.82
CA ARG A 210 0.51 35.99 17.82
C ARG A 210 0.22 34.88 18.82
N ALA A 211 -0.05 35.23 20.08
CA ALA A 211 -0.34 34.24 21.12
C ALA A 211 -1.59 33.42 20.78
N GLN A 212 -2.62 34.06 20.23
CA GLN A 212 -3.83 33.38 19.76
C GLN A 212 -3.53 32.43 18.58
N MET A 213 -2.67 32.83 17.64
CA MET A 213 -2.27 31.99 16.52
C MET A 213 -1.45 30.78 16.98
N GLU A 214 -0.52 30.96 17.92
CA GLU A 214 0.27 29.87 18.51
C GLU A 214 -0.61 28.84 19.23
N GLU A 215 -1.69 29.28 19.89
CA GLU A 215 -2.65 28.37 20.52
C GLU A 215 -3.46 27.57 19.48
N ILE A 216 -3.91 28.23 18.42
CA ILE A 216 -4.60 27.57 17.31
C ILE A 216 -3.67 26.55 16.63
N GLU A 217 -2.41 26.93 16.40
CA GLU A 217 -1.38 26.06 15.82
C GLU A 217 -1.19 24.79 16.66
N ARG A 218 -1.00 24.93 17.97
CA ARG A 218 -0.92 23.78 18.89
C ARG A 218 -2.15 22.88 18.79
N GLY A 219 -3.35 23.46 18.86
CA GLY A 219 -4.59 22.70 18.75
C GLY A 219 -4.72 21.92 17.43
N PHE A 220 -4.27 22.48 16.31
CA PHE A 220 -4.27 21.75 15.04
C PHE A 220 -3.26 20.60 15.02
N PHE A 221 -2.04 20.81 15.55
CA PHE A 221 -1.03 19.75 15.58
C PHE A 221 -1.37 18.62 16.56
N ASP A 222 -1.93 18.94 17.73
CA ASP A 222 -2.43 17.93 18.69
C ASP A 222 -3.51 17.05 18.05
N LEU A 223 -4.39 17.65 17.23
CA LEU A 223 -5.42 16.91 16.49
C LEU A 223 -4.84 16.04 15.36
N LEU A 224 -3.72 16.46 14.75
CA LEU A 224 -3.03 15.65 13.75
C LEU A 224 -2.32 14.46 14.41
N GLU A 225 -1.60 14.69 15.50
CA GLU A 225 -0.90 13.64 16.26
C GLU A 225 -1.90 12.58 16.77
N SER A 226 -3.00 13.00 17.40
CA SER A 226 -4.03 12.06 17.86
C SER A 226 -4.68 11.25 16.72
N ARG A 227 -4.78 11.82 15.50
CA ARG A 227 -5.25 11.09 14.32
C ARG A 227 -4.23 10.08 13.82
N GLU A 228 -2.95 10.42 13.83
CA GLU A 228 -1.87 9.51 13.47
C GLU A 228 -1.80 8.32 14.42
N GLU A 229 -1.92 8.56 15.72
CA GLU A 229 -2.01 7.50 16.75
C GLU A 229 -3.22 6.58 16.52
N MET A 230 -4.41 7.15 16.24
CA MET A 230 -5.60 6.36 15.92
C MET A 230 -5.45 5.53 14.63
N ARG A 231 -4.79 6.07 13.59
CA ARG A 231 -4.49 5.32 12.34
C ARG A 231 -3.48 4.20 12.61
N GLY A 232 -2.44 4.48 13.40
CA GLY A 232 -1.43 3.51 13.82
C GLY A 232 -2.05 2.33 14.57
N ALA A 233 -2.87 2.62 15.60
CA ALA A 233 -3.57 1.62 16.39
C ALA A 233 -4.53 0.75 15.54
N ALA A 234 -5.24 1.34 14.58
CA ALA A 234 -6.10 0.60 13.66
C ALA A 234 -5.30 -0.34 12.73
N SER A 235 -4.11 0.08 12.29
CA SER A 235 -3.22 -0.74 11.48
C SER A 235 -2.62 -1.93 12.26
N GLU A 236 -2.25 -1.71 13.52
CA GLU A 236 -1.73 -2.76 14.40
C GLU A 236 -2.80 -3.81 14.75
N GLN A 237 -4.04 -3.39 15.04
CA GLN A 237 -5.15 -4.31 15.30
C GLN A 237 -5.53 -5.15 14.06
N ALA A 238 -5.44 -4.56 12.86
CA ALA A 238 -5.63 -5.29 11.61
C ALA A 238 -4.51 -6.33 11.37
N SER A 239 -3.28 -6.05 11.79
CA SER A 239 -2.16 -7.00 11.71
C SER A 239 -2.24 -8.13 12.76
N GLY A 240 -2.67 -7.82 13.99
CA GLY A 240 -2.79 -8.78 15.09
C GLY A 240 -3.94 -9.79 14.94
N SER A 241 -5.06 -9.39 14.34
CA SER A 241 -6.19 -10.30 14.08
C SER A 241 -5.90 -11.35 12.99
N ARG A 242 -4.98 -11.07 12.05
CA ARG A 242 -4.52 -12.04 11.04
C ARG A 242 -3.51 -13.05 11.57
N GLY A 243 -2.78 -12.74 12.65
CA GLY A 243 -1.81 -13.65 13.27
C GLY A 243 -2.41 -14.76 14.14
N GLN A 244 -3.69 -14.64 14.54
CA GLN A 244 -4.39 -15.65 15.38
C GLN A 244 -5.29 -16.61 14.58
N ALA A 245 -5.43 -16.43 13.27
CA ALA A 245 -6.26 -17.28 12.41
C ALA A 245 -5.45 -18.29 11.56
N GLY A 246 -4.15 -18.47 11.85
CA GLY A 246 -3.25 -19.43 11.19
C GLY A 246 -2.96 -20.63 12.07
#